data_AF-A0A960PHG2-F1
#
_entry.id   AF-A0A960PHG2-F1
#
_cell.length_a   1.000
_cell.length_b   1.000
_cell.length_c   1.000
_cell.angle_alpha   90.00
_cell.angle_beta   90.00
_cell.angle_gamma   90.00
#
_symmetry.space_group_name_H-M   'P 1'
#
loop_
_entity.id
_entity.type
_entity.pdbx_description
1 polymer ?
#
loop_
_entity_poly.entity_id
_entity_poly.type
_entity_poly.pdbx_seq_one_letter_code
_entity_poly.pdbx_strand_id
1 'polypeptide(L)'
;MASQRATTTTRPAGAPGVDVVLVPVKDFGAAKARLSEALTPPRRATLARAMAARVISAGSPAPVWVVCDDPVVARFALEHGAEVCWTPGRGLNGAVGAALERAEEAGHAHAVIAHADLPFARSLSSLVVPGCAVIVPDRHLDGTNVMAVPTGVGFRPSYGARSSHRHAAEARRLGLEVRTVDDPRLAWDVDTEADLWPPSDVGRWPDELPRPAPAEPCRAAP
;
A
#
# COMPACT_ATOMS: atom_id res chain seq x y z
N MET A 1 43.71 2.58 5.33
CA MET A 1 42.53 2.21 4.52
C MET A 1 41.85 1.04 5.21
N ALA A 2 40.81 1.30 6.00
CA ALA A 2 40.10 0.27 6.74
C ALA A 2 38.99 -0.30 5.84
N SER A 3 39.12 -1.58 5.50
CA SER A 3 38.11 -2.35 4.77
C SER A 3 37.01 -2.77 5.74
N GLN A 4 35.82 -2.17 5.63
CA GLN A 4 34.63 -2.59 6.35
C GLN A 4 34.00 -3.76 5.59
N ARG A 5 34.07 -4.95 6.19
CA ARG A 5 33.34 -6.14 5.73
C ARG A 5 31.86 -5.94 6.08
N ALA A 6 31.01 -5.97 5.07
CA ALA A 6 29.57 -6.10 5.24
C ALA A 6 29.29 -7.44 5.93
N THR A 7 28.76 -7.39 7.15
CA THR A 7 28.20 -8.55 7.84
C THR A 7 26.80 -8.79 7.30
N THR A 8 26.68 -9.75 6.38
CA THR A 8 25.38 -10.29 5.96
C THR A 8 24.88 -11.22 7.06
N THR A 9 23.93 -10.74 7.87
CA THR A 9 23.22 -11.58 8.83
C THR A 9 22.12 -12.33 8.09
N THR A 10 22.36 -13.60 7.77
CA THR A 10 21.34 -14.49 7.22
C THR A 10 20.29 -14.80 8.29
N ARG A 11 19.04 -14.37 8.08
CA ARG A 11 17.90 -14.67 8.95
C ARG A 11 17.52 -16.16 8.79
N PRO A 12 17.30 -16.93 9.87
CA PRO A 12 16.79 -18.29 9.74
C PRO A 12 15.39 -18.25 9.11
N ALA A 13 15.09 -19.24 8.24
CA ALA A 13 13.77 -19.40 7.63
C ALA A 13 12.72 -19.62 8.74
N GLY A 14 12.00 -18.55 9.09
CA GLY A 14 11.00 -18.53 10.15
C GLY A 14 9.59 -18.70 9.59
N ALA A 15 8.75 -19.34 10.41
CA ALA A 15 7.30 -19.54 10.34
C ALA A 15 6.45 -18.65 9.39
N PRO A 16 5.31 -19.16 8.87
CA PRO A 16 4.43 -18.44 7.95
C PRO A 16 3.92 -17.13 8.57
N GLY A 17 4.35 -16.02 8.00
CA GLY A 17 3.96 -14.66 8.35
C GLY A 17 4.43 -13.72 7.24
N VAL A 18 3.91 -12.50 7.22
CA VAL A 18 4.41 -11.48 6.28
C VAL A 18 5.88 -11.21 6.55
N ASP A 19 6.73 -11.49 5.58
CA ASP A 19 8.17 -11.26 5.74
C ASP A 19 8.53 -9.79 5.54
N VAL A 20 7.83 -9.08 4.65
CA VAL A 20 7.98 -7.64 4.43
C VAL A 20 6.71 -7.03 3.82
N VAL A 21 6.39 -5.79 4.19
CA VAL A 21 5.33 -4.99 3.57
C VAL A 21 5.97 -3.88 2.73
N LEU A 22 5.58 -3.81 1.47
CA LEU A 22 5.97 -2.77 0.53
C LEU A 22 4.81 -1.78 0.41
N VAL A 23 5.06 -0.51 0.72
CA VAL A 23 4.05 0.56 0.64
C VAL A 23 4.50 1.57 -0.41
N PRO A 24 3.98 1.51 -1.65
CA PRO A 24 4.28 2.51 -2.66
C PRO A 24 3.64 3.84 -2.28
N VAL A 25 4.45 4.88 -2.14
CA VAL A 25 4.00 6.23 -1.79
C VAL A 25 4.58 7.21 -2.80
N LYS A 26 3.68 7.92 -3.49
CA LYS A 26 4.03 9.07 -4.34
C LYS A 26 4.12 10.35 -3.51
N ASP A 27 4.67 11.41 -4.12
CA ASP A 27 4.64 12.77 -3.56
C ASP A 27 3.24 13.14 -3.01
N PHE A 28 3.23 13.62 -1.77
CA PHE A 28 2.01 14.03 -1.07
C PHE A 28 1.40 15.32 -1.64
N GLY A 29 2.18 16.17 -2.32
CA GLY A 29 1.70 17.42 -2.93
C GLY A 29 0.81 17.20 -4.15
N ALA A 30 1.12 16.19 -4.96
CA ALA A 30 0.37 15.76 -6.14
C ALA A 30 -0.68 14.68 -5.82
N ALA A 31 -0.79 14.27 -4.56
CA ALA A 31 -1.72 13.24 -4.15
C ALA A 31 -3.18 13.72 -4.21
N LYS A 32 -4.07 12.77 -4.54
CA LYS A 32 -5.54 12.93 -4.51
C LYS A 32 -6.05 14.17 -5.22
N ALA A 33 -5.53 14.46 -6.41
CA ALA A 33 -5.96 15.62 -7.22
C ALA A 33 -7.48 15.68 -7.45
N ARG A 34 -8.16 14.53 -7.49
CA ARG A 34 -9.62 14.40 -7.61
C ARG A 34 -10.40 14.87 -6.36
N LEU A 35 -9.72 15.14 -5.24
CA LEU A 35 -10.30 15.75 -4.03
C LEU A 35 -10.16 17.27 -4.01
N SER A 36 -9.78 17.91 -5.12
CA SER A 36 -9.49 19.34 -5.16
C SER A 36 -10.68 20.23 -4.83
N GLU A 37 -11.90 19.79 -5.15
CA GLU A 37 -13.15 20.51 -4.85
C GLU A 37 -13.54 20.38 -3.38
N ALA A 38 -13.23 19.25 -2.74
CA ALA A 38 -13.60 18.95 -1.36
C ALA A 38 -12.55 19.39 -0.32
N LEU A 39 -11.26 19.37 -0.69
CA LEU A 39 -10.14 19.60 0.22
C LEU A 39 -9.09 20.52 -0.40
N THR A 40 -8.64 21.49 0.38
CA THR A 40 -7.51 22.36 0.03
C THR A 40 -6.22 21.54 -0.11
N PRO A 41 -5.22 22.00 -0.89
CA PRO A 41 -3.97 21.26 -1.07
C PRO A 41 -3.28 20.82 0.23
N PRO A 42 -3.17 21.67 1.28
CA PRO A 42 -2.61 21.24 2.56
C PRO A 42 -3.41 20.10 3.21
N ARG A 43 -4.75 20.15 3.15
CA ARG A 43 -5.61 19.11 3.73
C ARG A 43 -5.52 17.79 2.97
N ARG A 44 -5.33 17.82 1.65
CA ARG A 44 -5.08 16.61 0.85
C ARG A 44 -3.75 15.97 1.20
N ALA A 45 -2.70 16.78 1.38
CA ALA A 45 -1.40 16.28 1.83
C ALA A 45 -1.49 15.67 3.24
N THR A 46 -2.21 16.31 4.18
CA THR A 46 -2.49 15.76 5.51
C THR A 46 -3.23 14.43 5.43
N LEU A 47 -4.28 14.34 4.59
CA LEU A 47 -5.03 13.10 4.38
C LEU A 47 -4.13 11.98 3.87
N ALA A 48 -3.35 12.25 2.83
CA ALA A 48 -2.46 11.27 2.21
C ALA A 48 -1.39 10.77 3.20
N ARG A 49 -0.78 11.66 3.99
CA ARG A 49 0.17 11.28 5.05
C ARG A 49 -0.48 10.42 6.11
N ALA A 50 -1.66 10.80 6.60
CA ALA A 50 -2.31 10.08 7.68
C ALA A 50 -2.78 8.69 7.25
N MET A 51 -3.27 8.51 6.01
CA MET A 51 -3.57 7.19 5.47
C MET A 51 -2.30 6.36 5.26
N ALA A 52 -1.23 6.95 4.73
CA ALA A 52 0.05 6.24 4.54
C ALA A 52 0.62 5.76 5.88
N ALA A 53 0.57 6.61 6.92
CA ALA A 53 0.99 6.27 8.27
C ALA A 53 0.19 5.08 8.83
N ARG A 54 -1.11 5.06 8.54
CA ARG A 54 -2.01 3.99 8.95
C ARG A 54 -1.70 2.66 8.24
N VAL A 55 -1.40 2.70 6.95
CA VAL A 55 -0.97 1.50 6.19
C VAL A 55 0.37 0.98 6.69
N ILE A 56 1.33 1.88 6.98
CA ILE A 56 2.61 1.52 7.61
C ILE A 56 2.36 0.82 8.96
N SER A 57 1.51 1.40 9.81
CA SER A 57 1.17 0.81 11.11
C SER A 57 0.50 -0.57 10.96
N ALA A 58 -0.38 -0.74 9.97
CA ALA A 58 -1.04 -2.02 9.68
C ALA A 58 -0.09 -3.12 9.17
N GLY A 59 1.11 -2.76 8.73
CA GLY A 59 2.16 -3.72 8.35
C GLY A 59 2.86 -4.39 9.53
N SER A 60 2.78 -3.80 10.72
CA SER A 60 3.36 -4.37 11.94
C SER A 60 2.78 -5.77 12.26
N PRO A 61 3.60 -6.73 12.75
CA PRO A 61 4.99 -6.59 13.20
C PRO A 61 6.04 -6.82 12.10
N ALA A 62 5.64 -6.99 10.83
CA ALA A 62 6.58 -7.18 9.75
C ALA A 62 7.38 -5.89 9.47
N PRO A 63 8.62 -5.98 8.94
CA PRO A 63 9.32 -4.81 8.44
C PRO A 63 8.50 -4.17 7.31
N VAL A 64 8.45 -2.85 7.31
CA VAL A 64 7.74 -2.07 6.31
C VAL A 64 8.72 -1.24 5.52
N TRP A 65 8.67 -1.35 4.20
CA TRP A 65 9.47 -0.57 3.27
C TRP A 65 8.55 0.39 2.52
N VAL A 66 8.78 1.68 2.69
CA VAL A 66 8.13 2.71 1.87
C VAL A 66 8.89 2.82 0.56
N VAL A 67 8.21 2.48 -0.53
CA VAL A 67 8.74 2.52 -1.89
C VAL A 67 8.43 3.89 -2.48
N CYS A 68 9.45 4.73 -2.68
CA CYS A 68 9.25 6.12 -3.07
C CYS A 68 10.41 6.71 -3.87
N ASP A 69 10.16 7.86 -4.49
CA ASP A 69 11.14 8.68 -5.21
C ASP A 69 11.14 10.15 -4.78
N ASP A 70 10.53 10.45 -3.64
CA ASP A 70 10.43 11.79 -3.06
C ASP A 70 11.13 11.89 -1.69
N PRO A 71 12.04 12.87 -1.47
CA PRO A 71 12.79 12.99 -0.21
C PRO A 71 11.90 13.28 1.01
N VAL A 72 10.77 13.94 0.83
CA VAL A 72 9.81 14.24 1.89
C VAL A 72 9.07 12.96 2.30
N VAL A 73 8.72 12.10 1.35
CA VAL A 73 8.17 10.76 1.59
C VAL A 73 9.20 9.87 2.29
N ALA A 74 10.47 9.89 1.86
CA ALA A 74 11.53 9.13 2.50
C ALA A 74 11.73 9.55 3.97
N ARG A 75 11.73 10.85 4.27
CA ARG A 75 11.78 11.35 5.66
C ARG A 75 10.57 10.87 6.47
N PHE A 76 9.38 10.99 5.89
CA PHE A 76 8.13 10.56 6.50
C PHE A 76 8.15 9.06 6.85
N ALA A 77 8.69 8.21 5.98
CA ALA A 77 8.82 6.78 6.24
C ALA A 77 9.64 6.48 7.51
N LEU A 78 10.81 7.13 7.63
CA LEU A 78 11.69 6.98 8.79
C LEU A 78 11.03 7.45 10.09
N GLU A 79 10.27 8.56 10.04
CA GLU A 79 9.52 9.08 11.19
C GLU A 79 8.44 8.10 11.69
N HIS A 80 7.95 7.22 10.82
CA HIS A 80 6.94 6.20 11.14
C HIS A 80 7.55 4.80 11.35
N GLY A 81 8.88 4.70 11.51
CA GLY A 81 9.57 3.45 11.80
C GLY A 81 9.68 2.49 10.60
N ALA A 82 9.41 2.96 9.39
CA ALA A 82 9.60 2.20 8.16
C ALA A 82 10.99 2.43 7.55
N GLU A 83 11.46 1.47 6.75
CA GLU A 83 12.64 1.62 5.91
C GLU A 83 12.28 2.30 4.58
N VAL A 84 13.29 2.90 3.94
CA VAL A 84 13.12 3.56 2.64
C VAL A 84 13.64 2.64 1.53
N CYS A 85 12.76 2.27 0.61
CA CYS A 85 13.13 1.66 -0.66
C CYS A 85 13.10 2.74 -1.76
N TRP A 86 14.27 3.34 -2.01
CA TRP A 86 14.40 4.46 -2.95
C TRP A 86 14.40 3.99 -4.41
N THR A 87 13.38 4.36 -5.19
CA THR A 87 13.16 3.86 -6.58
C THR A 87 12.83 4.99 -7.57
N PRO A 88 13.77 5.90 -7.86
CA PRO A 88 13.51 7.09 -8.66
C PRO A 88 13.19 6.80 -10.13
N GLY A 89 12.17 7.47 -10.67
CA GLY A 89 11.88 7.52 -12.10
C GLY A 89 11.33 6.21 -12.71
N ARG A 90 10.89 5.26 -11.89
CA ARG A 90 10.42 3.94 -12.37
C ARG A 90 8.91 3.83 -12.55
N GLY A 91 8.15 4.83 -12.09
CA GLY A 91 6.70 4.73 -11.97
C GLY A 91 6.25 3.61 -11.02
N LEU A 92 4.95 3.45 -10.79
CA LEU A 92 4.43 2.51 -9.79
C LEU A 92 4.88 1.05 -10.05
N ASN A 93 4.68 0.54 -11.26
CA ASN A 93 5.00 -0.85 -11.60
C ASN A 93 6.50 -1.16 -11.50
N GLY A 94 7.34 -0.27 -12.02
CA GLY A 94 8.79 -0.45 -11.96
C GLY A 94 9.36 -0.28 -10.55
N ALA A 95 8.77 0.61 -9.74
CA ALA A 95 9.12 0.79 -8.34
C ALA A 95 8.78 -0.45 -7.50
N VAL A 96 7.55 -0.98 -7.63
CA VAL A 96 7.14 -2.22 -6.94
C VAL A 96 7.99 -3.40 -7.40
N GLY A 97 8.26 -3.53 -8.70
CA GLY A 97 9.12 -4.60 -9.22
C GLY A 97 10.52 -4.57 -8.61
N ALA A 98 11.15 -3.40 -8.58
CA ALA A 98 12.46 -3.23 -7.95
C ALA A 98 12.44 -3.52 -6.43
N ALA A 99 11.35 -3.16 -5.75
CA ALA A 99 11.19 -3.45 -4.33
C ALA A 99 11.02 -4.96 -4.06
N LEU A 100 10.34 -5.69 -4.94
CA LEU A 100 10.23 -7.15 -4.87
C LEU A 100 11.58 -7.84 -5.08
N GLU A 101 12.37 -7.38 -6.07
CA GLU A 101 13.74 -7.86 -6.30
C GLU A 101 14.62 -7.62 -5.06
N ARG A 102 14.54 -6.42 -4.47
CA ARG A 102 15.29 -6.10 -3.25
C ARG A 102 14.84 -6.94 -2.05
N ALA A 103 13.55 -7.25 -1.95
CA ALA A 103 13.01 -8.10 -0.88
C ALA A 103 13.55 -9.54 -0.99
N GLU A 104 13.65 -10.06 -2.21
CA GLU A 104 14.31 -11.34 -2.49
C GLU A 104 15.79 -11.31 -2.07
N GLU A 105 16.55 -10.29 -2.48
CA GLU A 105 17.97 -10.13 -2.14
C GLU A 105 18.20 -10.05 -0.61
N ALA A 106 17.25 -9.48 0.12
CA ALA A 106 17.26 -9.41 1.59
C ALA A 106 16.79 -10.72 2.27
N GLY A 107 16.39 -11.74 1.50
CA GLY A 107 16.00 -13.05 2.00
C GLY A 107 14.56 -13.13 2.53
N HIS A 108 13.69 -12.19 2.17
CA HIS A 108 12.26 -12.32 2.41
C HIS A 108 11.68 -13.31 1.39
N ALA A 109 10.83 -14.25 1.82
CA ALA A 109 10.22 -15.25 0.95
C ALA A 109 8.84 -14.82 0.42
N HIS A 110 8.15 -13.92 1.15
CA HIS A 110 6.90 -13.28 0.71
C HIS A 110 6.93 -11.77 0.93
N ALA A 111 6.30 -11.04 0.03
CA ALA A 111 6.05 -9.61 0.19
C ALA A 111 4.55 -9.33 0.12
N VAL A 112 4.10 -8.38 0.93
CA VAL A 112 2.77 -7.76 0.79
C VAL A 112 2.94 -6.37 0.23
N ILE A 113 2.36 -6.10 -0.94
CA ILE A 113 2.25 -4.77 -1.50
C ILE A 113 0.91 -4.18 -1.04
N ALA A 114 0.92 -3.04 -0.35
CA ALA A 114 -0.30 -2.35 0.08
C ALA A 114 -0.27 -0.90 -0.36
N HIS A 115 -1.33 -0.43 -1.03
CA HIS A 115 -1.45 0.97 -1.39
C HIS A 115 -1.60 1.86 -0.15
N ALA A 116 -1.08 3.09 -0.24
CA ALA A 116 -0.96 4.01 0.88
C ALA A 116 -2.25 4.76 1.26
N ASP A 117 -3.34 4.52 0.55
CA ASP A 117 -4.61 5.25 0.64
C ASP A 117 -5.76 4.42 1.20
N LEU A 118 -5.44 3.44 2.05
CA LEU A 118 -6.39 2.56 2.70
C LEU A 118 -6.70 3.05 4.13
N PRO A 119 -7.70 3.94 4.32
CA PRO A 119 -8.05 4.50 5.63
C PRO A 119 -8.51 3.45 6.64
N PHE A 120 -8.89 2.25 6.23
CA PHE A 120 -9.38 1.20 7.12
C PHE A 120 -8.39 0.06 7.35
N ALA A 121 -7.15 0.18 6.85
CA ALA A 121 -6.10 -0.80 7.12
C ALA A 121 -5.88 -0.96 8.63
N ARG A 122 -5.76 -2.22 9.07
CA ARG A 122 -5.56 -2.60 10.48
C ARG A 122 -4.48 -3.67 10.66
N SER A 123 -4.48 -4.67 9.78
CA SER A 123 -3.49 -5.72 9.76
C SER A 123 -3.32 -6.21 8.34
N LEU A 124 -2.08 -6.39 7.91
CA LEU A 124 -1.71 -6.97 6.62
C LEU A 124 -1.11 -8.38 6.77
N SER A 125 -0.74 -8.76 8.00
CA SER A 125 -0.04 -10.01 8.30
C SER A 125 -0.83 -11.27 7.95
N SER A 126 -2.17 -11.21 8.04
CA SER A 126 -3.06 -12.33 7.77
C SER A 126 -3.24 -12.65 6.28
N LEU A 127 -2.73 -11.81 5.38
CA LEU A 127 -2.92 -11.98 3.93
C LEU A 127 -1.87 -12.91 3.30
N VAL A 128 -0.82 -13.29 4.02
CA VAL A 128 0.19 -14.22 3.51
C VAL A 128 -0.27 -15.66 3.67
N VAL A 129 -0.42 -16.32 2.53
CA VAL A 129 -0.62 -17.76 2.44
C VAL A 129 0.60 -18.33 1.71
N PRO A 130 1.41 -19.20 2.34
CA PRO A 130 2.64 -19.72 1.74
C PRO A 130 2.41 -20.29 0.33
N GLY A 131 3.23 -19.84 -0.63
CA GLY A 131 3.21 -20.29 -2.01
C GLY A 131 2.02 -19.81 -2.84
N CYS A 132 1.16 -18.95 -2.28
CA CYS A 132 -0.01 -18.42 -2.97
C CYS A 132 0.17 -16.93 -3.27
N ALA A 133 -0.41 -16.48 -4.37
CA ALA A 133 -0.69 -15.07 -4.58
C ALA A 133 -2.06 -14.75 -4.00
N VAL A 134 -2.11 -13.82 -3.04
CA VAL A 134 -3.37 -13.32 -2.48
C VAL A 134 -3.60 -11.91 -3.01
N ILE A 135 -4.79 -11.66 -3.57
CA ILE A 135 -5.17 -10.37 -4.15
C ILE A 135 -6.40 -9.85 -3.40
N VAL A 136 -6.28 -8.65 -2.85
CA VAL A 136 -7.41 -7.86 -2.34
C VAL A 136 -7.70 -6.76 -3.37
N PRO A 137 -8.80 -6.87 -4.11
CA PRO A 137 -9.16 -5.89 -5.12
C PRO A 137 -9.66 -4.58 -4.48
N ASP A 138 -9.84 -3.55 -5.30
CA ASP A 138 -10.64 -2.39 -4.92
C ASP A 138 -12.15 -2.73 -4.83
N ARG A 139 -12.96 -1.79 -4.33
CA ARG A 139 -14.42 -1.93 -4.22
C ARG A 139 -15.15 -2.11 -5.55
N HIS A 140 -14.48 -1.85 -6.67
CA HIS A 140 -15.03 -2.02 -8.02
C HIS A 140 -14.61 -3.36 -8.65
N LEU A 141 -13.84 -4.18 -7.95
CA LEU A 141 -13.27 -5.44 -8.41
C LEU A 141 -12.39 -5.29 -9.67
N ASP A 142 -11.82 -4.10 -9.89
CA ASP A 142 -11.05 -3.76 -11.08
C ASP A 142 -9.56 -3.59 -10.74
N GLY A 143 -9.27 -2.71 -9.79
CA GLY A 143 -7.95 -2.42 -9.25
C GLY A 143 -7.46 -3.45 -8.23
N THR A 144 -6.19 -3.36 -7.83
CA THR A 144 -5.61 -4.12 -6.72
C THR A 144 -5.16 -3.14 -5.65
N ASN A 145 -5.74 -3.24 -4.45
CA ASN A 145 -5.37 -2.41 -3.31
C ASN A 145 -4.28 -3.05 -2.46
N VAL A 146 -4.36 -4.37 -2.29
CA VAL A 146 -3.34 -5.16 -1.58
C VAL A 146 -3.05 -6.45 -2.34
N MET A 147 -1.79 -6.86 -2.36
CA MET A 147 -1.36 -8.13 -2.95
C MET A 147 -0.27 -8.77 -2.09
N ALA A 148 -0.45 -10.01 -1.68
CA ALA A 148 0.61 -10.84 -1.12
C ALA A 148 1.14 -11.77 -2.20
N VAL A 149 2.46 -11.88 -2.35
CA VAL A 149 3.09 -12.69 -3.39
C VAL A 149 4.43 -13.25 -2.92
N PRO A 150 4.83 -14.47 -3.34
CA PRO A 150 6.19 -14.92 -3.19
C PRO A 150 7.19 -13.99 -3.88
N THR A 151 8.34 -13.78 -3.26
CA THR A 151 9.52 -13.16 -3.89
C THR A 151 10.29 -14.23 -4.69
N GLY A 152 11.20 -13.83 -5.58
CA GLY A 152 12.05 -14.77 -6.35
C GLY A 152 11.34 -15.61 -7.41
N VAL A 153 10.03 -15.46 -7.59
CA VAL A 153 9.26 -16.15 -8.63
C VAL A 153 9.18 -15.35 -9.95
N GLY A 154 9.78 -14.16 -10.01
CA GLY A 154 9.74 -13.31 -11.20
C GLY A 154 8.38 -12.70 -11.50
N PHE A 155 7.59 -12.40 -10.45
CA PHE A 155 6.30 -11.72 -10.57
C PHE A 155 6.45 -10.30 -11.11
N ARG A 156 5.63 -9.94 -12.11
CA ARG A 156 5.65 -8.62 -12.75
C ARG A 156 4.41 -7.79 -12.39
N PRO A 157 4.53 -6.76 -11.53
CA PRO A 157 3.42 -5.88 -11.20
C PRO A 157 2.84 -5.16 -12.43
N SER A 158 1.52 -5.03 -12.46
CA SER A 158 0.79 -4.43 -13.56
C SER A 158 -0.44 -3.65 -13.06
N TYR A 159 -0.21 -2.73 -12.14
CA TYR A 159 -1.19 -1.76 -11.63
C TYR A 159 -1.75 -0.85 -12.74
N GLY A 160 -2.97 -0.39 -12.52
CA GLY A 160 -3.81 0.35 -13.48
C GLY A 160 -5.19 -0.30 -13.62
N ALA A 161 -6.00 0.15 -14.58
CA ALA A 161 -7.32 -0.40 -14.86
C ALA A 161 -7.26 -1.92 -15.06
N ARG A 162 -8.16 -2.71 -14.50
CA ARG A 162 -8.18 -4.20 -14.53
C ARG A 162 -6.93 -4.87 -13.94
N SER A 163 -6.23 -4.21 -13.02
CA SER A 163 -5.01 -4.76 -12.43
C SER A 163 -5.27 -6.01 -11.60
N SER A 164 -6.43 -6.16 -10.94
CA SER A 164 -6.79 -7.39 -10.23
C SER A 164 -6.73 -8.61 -11.15
N HIS A 165 -7.37 -8.51 -12.31
CA HIS A 165 -7.35 -9.59 -13.31
C HIS A 165 -5.95 -9.84 -13.88
N ARG A 166 -5.17 -8.79 -14.15
CA ARG A 166 -3.80 -8.94 -14.65
C ARG A 166 -2.87 -9.58 -13.63
N HIS A 167 -2.95 -9.20 -12.36
CA HIS A 167 -2.17 -9.80 -11.30
C HIS A 167 -2.53 -11.27 -11.09
N ALA A 168 -3.83 -11.60 -11.13
CA ALA A 168 -4.28 -12.99 -11.06
C ALA A 168 -3.79 -13.82 -12.25
N ALA A 169 -3.79 -13.25 -13.46
CA ALA A 169 -3.25 -13.93 -14.64
C ALA A 169 -1.73 -14.12 -14.54
N GLU A 170 -1.00 -13.12 -14.06
CA GLU A 170 0.45 -13.19 -13.87
C GLU A 170 0.85 -14.23 -12.83
N ALA A 171 0.15 -14.29 -11.70
CA ALA A 171 0.37 -15.32 -10.69
C ALA A 171 0.14 -16.74 -11.25
N ARG A 172 -0.95 -16.95 -12.01
CA ARG A 172 -1.20 -18.23 -12.68
C ARG A 172 -0.14 -18.58 -13.72
N ARG A 173 0.38 -17.60 -14.47
CA ARG A 173 1.50 -17.79 -15.42
C ARG A 173 2.73 -18.35 -14.73
N LEU A 174 2.94 -17.98 -13.46
CA LEU A 174 4.04 -18.45 -12.61
C LEU A 174 3.73 -19.75 -11.86
N GLY A 175 2.58 -20.37 -12.11
CA GLY A 175 2.17 -21.61 -11.45
C GLY A 175 1.73 -21.43 -10.00
N LEU A 176 1.45 -20.20 -9.56
CA LEU A 176 0.97 -19.93 -8.21
C LEU A 176 -0.54 -20.19 -8.10
N GLU A 177 -0.97 -20.72 -6.96
CA GLU A 177 -2.37 -20.66 -6.55
C GLU A 177 -2.75 -19.19 -6.34
N VAL A 178 -3.93 -18.80 -6.83
CA VAL A 178 -4.44 -17.43 -6.68
C VAL A 178 -5.66 -17.44 -5.78
N ARG A 179 -5.62 -16.62 -4.73
CA ARG A 179 -6.76 -16.37 -3.85
C ARG A 179 -7.16 -14.92 -3.94
N THR A 180 -8.44 -14.68 -4.21
CA THR A 180 -9.02 -13.34 -4.11
C THR A 180 -9.73 -13.25 -2.76
N VAL A 181 -9.38 -12.24 -1.98
CA VAL A 181 -9.98 -11.98 -0.66
C VAL A 181 -10.90 -10.77 -0.79
N ASP A 182 -12.16 -10.98 -0.43
CA ASP A 182 -13.13 -9.90 -0.27
C ASP A 182 -13.01 -9.33 1.15
N ASP A 183 -12.32 -8.20 1.27
CA ASP A 183 -12.18 -7.44 2.51
C ASP A 183 -12.72 -6.02 2.29
N PRO A 184 -13.93 -5.69 2.81
CA PRO A 184 -14.54 -4.38 2.62
C PRO A 184 -13.69 -3.21 3.13
N ARG A 185 -12.80 -3.43 4.10
CA ARG A 185 -11.94 -2.39 4.67
C ARG A 185 -10.75 -2.11 3.76
N LEU A 186 -10.10 -3.17 3.27
CA LEU A 186 -8.94 -3.06 2.38
C LEU A 186 -9.33 -2.77 0.93
N ALA A 187 -10.58 -3.06 0.53
CA ALA A 187 -11.15 -2.66 -0.76
C ALA A 187 -11.49 -1.16 -0.84
N TRP A 188 -11.48 -0.44 0.29
CA TRP A 188 -11.85 0.97 0.35
C TRP A 188 -10.62 1.89 0.27
N ASP A 189 -10.20 2.23 -0.94
CA ASP A 189 -9.24 3.30 -1.24
C ASP A 189 -9.95 4.63 -1.51
N VAL A 190 -9.32 5.74 -1.12
CA VAL A 190 -9.97 7.07 -1.16
C VAL A 190 -9.50 7.85 -2.39
N ASP A 191 -10.29 7.99 -3.44
CA ASP A 191 -9.87 8.74 -4.63
C ASP A 191 -10.73 9.97 -4.91
N THR A 192 -11.99 9.92 -4.52
CA THR A 192 -13.01 10.94 -4.80
C THR A 192 -13.65 11.42 -3.50
N GLU A 193 -14.36 12.55 -3.57
CA GLU A 193 -15.02 13.12 -2.38
C GLU A 193 -15.99 12.15 -1.73
N ALA A 194 -16.72 11.36 -2.53
CA ALA A 194 -17.66 10.36 -2.04
C ALA A 194 -16.98 9.33 -1.12
N ASP A 195 -15.69 9.04 -1.36
CA ASP A 195 -14.96 8.02 -0.61
C ASP A 195 -14.61 8.45 0.83
N LEU A 196 -14.80 9.73 1.17
CA LEU A 196 -14.65 10.27 2.52
C LEU A 196 -15.85 9.92 3.44
N TRP A 197 -16.91 9.40 2.84
CA TRP A 197 -18.18 9.06 3.47
C TRP A 197 -18.51 7.56 3.27
N PRO A 198 -17.73 6.65 3.88
CA PRO A 198 -17.94 5.22 3.74
C PRO A 198 -19.29 4.79 4.32
N PRO A 199 -19.90 3.72 3.78
CA PRO A 199 -21.02 3.06 4.41
C PRO A 199 -20.63 2.46 5.77
N SER A 200 -21.63 2.25 6.63
CA SER A 200 -21.42 1.85 8.03
C SER A 200 -20.77 0.48 8.21
N ASP A 201 -20.93 -0.41 7.25
CA ASP A 201 -20.41 -1.78 7.25
C ASP A 201 -18.89 -1.86 7.00
N VAL A 202 -18.32 -0.95 6.21
CA VAL A 202 -16.86 -0.76 6.09
C VAL A 202 -16.26 -0.32 7.42
N GLY A 203 -16.98 0.58 8.11
CA GLY A 203 -16.70 0.99 9.47
C GLY A 203 -16.62 2.51 9.65
N ARG A 204 -16.43 2.91 10.90
CA ARG A 204 -16.33 4.33 11.26
C ARG A 204 -15.03 4.91 10.73
N TRP A 205 -15.14 6.00 9.98
CA TRP A 205 -13.99 6.78 9.51
C TRP A 205 -13.05 7.15 10.66
N PRO A 206 -11.73 6.98 10.51
CA PRO A 206 -10.78 7.28 11.57
C PRO A 206 -10.77 8.77 11.91
N ASP A 207 -10.76 9.09 13.20
CA ASP A 207 -10.86 10.48 13.70
C ASP A 207 -9.65 11.34 13.30
N GLU A 208 -8.49 10.70 13.14
CA GLU A 208 -7.25 11.35 12.74
C GLU A 208 -7.22 11.75 11.25
N LEU A 209 -8.13 11.21 10.43
CA LEU A 209 -8.16 11.51 9.00
C LEU A 209 -9.04 12.74 8.71
N PRO A 210 -8.51 13.76 8.03
CA PRO A 210 -9.26 14.98 7.76
C PRO A 210 -10.49 14.69 6.87
N ARG A 211 -11.60 15.33 7.21
CA ARG A 211 -12.84 15.34 6.42
C ARG A 211 -13.21 16.75 5.99
N PRO A 212 -13.84 16.94 4.81
CA PRO A 212 -14.44 18.23 4.46
C PRO A 212 -15.36 18.67 5.59
N ALA A 213 -15.52 19.98 5.79
CA ALA A 213 -16.61 20.43 6.64
C ALA A 213 -17.91 19.86 6.06
N PRO A 214 -18.86 19.39 6.88
CA PRO A 214 -20.16 19.01 6.36
C PRO A 214 -20.68 20.20 5.55
N ALA A 215 -21.21 19.93 4.34
CA ALA A 215 -21.86 20.98 3.57
C ALA A 215 -22.89 21.64 4.50
N GLU A 216 -22.82 22.97 4.66
CA GLU A 216 -23.86 23.66 5.41
C GLU A 216 -25.19 23.28 4.76
N PRO A 217 -26.20 22.85 5.53
CA PRO A 217 -27.50 22.57 4.94
C PRO A 217 -27.92 23.82 4.19
N CYS A 218 -28.19 23.68 2.90
CA CYS A 218 -28.66 24.75 2.05
C CYS A 218 -29.82 25.42 2.79
N ARG A 219 -29.58 26.60 3.39
CA ARG A 219 -30.63 27.35 4.03
C ARG A 219 -31.59 27.69 2.90
N ALA A 220 -32.76 27.05 2.89
CA ALA A 220 -33.84 27.46 2.02
C ALA A 220 -34.00 28.96 2.21
N ALA A 221 -33.79 29.73 1.14
CA ALA A 221 -34.03 31.15 1.14
C ALA A 221 -35.50 31.40 1.54
N PRO A 222 -35.78 32.43 2.37
CA PRO A 222 -37.11 32.70 2.89
C PRO A 222 -38.14 33.00 1.79
#